data_AF-A0AAN9H821-F1
#
_entry.id   AF-A0AAN9H821-F1
#
_cell.length_a   1.000
_cell.length_b   1.000
_cell.length_c   1.000
_cell.angle_alpha   90.00
_cell.angle_beta   90.00
_cell.angle_gamma   90.00
#
_symmetry.space_group_name_H-M   'P 1'
#
loop_
_entity.id
_entity.type
_entity.pdbx_description
1 polymer ?
#
loop_
_entity_poly.entity_id
_entity_poly.type
_entity_poly.pdbx_seq_one_letter_code
_entity_poly.pdbx_strand_id
1 'polypeptide(L)'
;MSMQFVGELKKQLKKSPFYSNAIISFLMVGLEKLIEMDFACPCDPKMNLLFSAAYFVIPALFSSALMFYIQSPQCNKKRLLSIGTCIVPAAVWIMLLFFDGQYFACAKTSWEGFTVHTDISASTTWCQPFIKPDNITEKQIKFFRFRNTSQIVGLVMLGLSSLPLILFGCKMCHRQAGTEEPEAEQVEMVDPSQRSTPPPERSSLIEDEIGGASEQL
;
A
#
# COMPACT_ATOMS: atom_id res chain seq x y z
N MET A 1 5.76 -14.46 -18.71
CA MET A 1 5.04 -14.89 -17.48
C MET A 1 4.67 -13.71 -16.56
N SER A 2 5.45 -12.61 -16.50
CA SER A 2 5.18 -11.45 -15.64
C SER A 2 4.01 -10.54 -16.08
N MET A 3 3.75 -10.39 -17.38
CA MET A 3 2.70 -9.47 -17.87
C MET A 3 1.26 -9.94 -17.57
N GLN A 4 0.99 -11.24 -17.58
CA GLN A 4 -0.34 -11.78 -17.26
C GLN A 4 -0.66 -11.63 -15.77
N PHE A 5 0.33 -11.87 -14.89
CA PHE A 5 0.19 -11.66 -13.45
C PHE A 5 -0.12 -10.20 -13.12
N VAL A 6 0.59 -9.24 -13.74
CA VAL A 6 0.33 -7.80 -13.56
C VAL A 6 -1.04 -7.39 -14.09
N GLY A 7 -1.49 -7.98 -15.21
CA GLY A 7 -2.81 -7.74 -15.79
C GLY A 7 -3.94 -8.21 -14.86
N GLU A 8 -3.82 -9.41 -14.30
CA GLU A 8 -4.79 -9.96 -13.37
C GLU A 8 -4.78 -9.21 -12.04
N LEU A 9 -3.59 -8.83 -11.53
CA LEU A 9 -3.46 -7.94 -10.37
C LEU A 9 -4.20 -6.62 -10.60
N LYS A 10 -3.97 -5.93 -11.72
CA LYS A 10 -4.68 -4.69 -12.04
C LYS A 10 -6.20 -4.85 -12.08
N LYS A 11 -6.67 -6.01 -12.57
CA LYS A 11 -8.10 -6.33 -12.65
C LYS A 11 -8.71 -6.55 -11.27
N GLN A 12 -8.03 -7.27 -10.39
CA GLN A 12 -8.46 -7.49 -9.00
C GLN A 12 -8.40 -6.19 -8.18
N LEU A 13 -7.36 -5.38 -8.36
CA LEU A 13 -7.17 -4.08 -7.68
C LEU A 13 -8.24 -3.04 -8.04
N LYS A 14 -8.86 -3.14 -9.23
CA LYS A 14 -9.96 -2.26 -9.66
C LYS A 14 -11.32 -2.64 -9.09
N LYS A 15 -11.50 -3.87 -8.61
CA LYS A 15 -12.82 -4.40 -8.23
C LYS A 15 -13.36 -3.81 -6.92
N SER A 16 -12.49 -3.34 -6.04
CA SER A 16 -12.85 -2.44 -4.95
C SER A 16 -11.62 -1.71 -4.37
N PRO A 17 -11.71 -0.39 -4.13
CA PRO A 17 -10.59 0.38 -3.59
C PRO A 17 -10.17 -0.06 -2.17
N PHE A 18 -11.09 -0.62 -1.37
CA PHE A 18 -10.80 -1.10 -0.02
C PHE A 18 -9.95 -2.38 0.01
N TYR A 19 -10.33 -3.41 -0.76
CA TYR A 19 -9.57 -4.69 -0.77
C TYR A 19 -8.21 -4.53 -1.45
N SER A 20 -8.13 -3.67 -2.46
CA SER A 20 -6.91 -3.33 -3.19
C SER A 20 -5.83 -2.72 -2.28
N ASN A 21 -6.22 -1.74 -1.44
CA ASN A 21 -5.31 -1.11 -0.48
C ASN A 21 -4.88 -2.06 0.65
N ALA A 22 -5.78 -2.94 1.11
CA ALA A 22 -5.45 -3.94 2.12
C ALA A 22 -4.42 -4.96 1.62
N ILE A 23 -4.59 -5.48 0.40
CA ILE A 23 -3.66 -6.44 -0.20
C ILE A 23 -2.29 -5.81 -0.44
N ILE A 24 -2.24 -4.58 -0.97
CA ILE A 24 -0.98 -3.86 -1.17
C ILE A 24 -0.27 -3.59 0.15
N SER A 25 -1.00 -3.19 1.19
CA SER A 25 -0.42 -2.95 2.52
C SER A 25 0.15 -4.22 3.13
N PHE A 26 -0.59 -5.34 3.02
CA PHE A 26 -0.12 -6.64 3.48
C PHE A 26 1.13 -7.11 2.73
N LEU A 27 1.19 -6.91 1.41
CA LEU A 27 2.37 -7.23 0.61
C LEU A 27 3.58 -6.38 1.02
N MET A 28 3.40 -5.08 1.25
CA MET A 28 4.49 -4.20 1.69
C MET A 28 5.02 -4.58 3.08
N VAL A 29 4.14 -4.92 4.03
CA VAL A 29 4.52 -5.44 5.35
C VAL A 29 5.22 -6.80 5.23
N GLY A 30 4.75 -7.67 4.34
CA GLY A 30 5.38 -8.97 4.06
C GLY A 30 6.78 -8.83 3.47
N LEU A 31 6.99 -7.91 2.52
CA LEU A 31 8.28 -7.61 1.92
C LEU A 31 9.27 -7.00 2.92
N GLU A 32 8.80 -6.14 3.82
CA GLU A 32 9.58 -5.62 4.94
C GLU A 32 10.06 -6.77 5.84
N LYS A 33 9.14 -7.64 6.28
CA LYS A 33 9.47 -8.79 7.15
C LYS A 33 10.37 -9.83 6.47
N LEU A 34 10.25 -9.99 5.15
CA LEU A 34 11.15 -10.87 4.38
C LEU A 34 12.58 -10.32 4.30
N ILE A 35 12.75 -9.00 4.19
CA ILE A 35 14.09 -8.38 4.14
C ILE A 35 14.71 -8.29 5.53
N GLU A 36 13.91 -8.09 6.58
CA GLU A 36 14.37 -8.12 7.97
C GLU A 36 14.91 -9.50 8.40
N MET A 37 14.38 -10.59 7.83
CA MET A 37 14.78 -11.95 8.24
C MET A 37 16.24 -12.27 7.90
N ASP A 38 16.82 -11.58 6.92
CA ASP A 38 18.19 -11.80 6.45
C ASP A 38 19.16 -10.64 6.82
N PHE A 39 18.70 -9.59 7.50
CA PHE A 39 19.57 -8.47 7.86
C PHE A 39 20.45 -8.80 9.08
N ALA A 40 21.76 -8.86 8.84
CA ALA A 40 22.77 -8.90 9.89
C ALA A 40 23.73 -7.72 9.73
N CYS A 41 23.77 -6.84 10.73
CA CYS A 41 24.74 -5.74 10.75
C CYS A 41 26.17 -6.31 10.73
N PRO A 42 27.11 -5.79 9.91
CA PRO A 42 28.47 -6.31 9.85
C PRO A 42 29.29 -6.01 11.13
N CYS A 43 28.81 -5.08 11.96
CA CYS A 43 29.46 -4.67 13.20
C CYS A 43 30.92 -4.23 12.98
N ASP A 44 31.16 -3.47 11.91
CA ASP A 44 32.41 -2.78 11.61
C ASP A 44 32.08 -1.29 11.39
N PRO A 45 32.60 -0.36 12.21
CA PRO A 45 32.31 1.06 12.11
C PRO A 45 32.51 1.67 10.72
N LYS A 46 33.45 1.14 9.92
CA LYS A 46 33.74 1.63 8.57
C LYS A 46 32.66 1.21 7.57
N MET A 47 32.07 0.03 7.79
CA MET A 47 31.10 -0.59 6.88
C MET A 47 29.65 -0.38 7.33
N ASN A 48 29.40 -0.18 8.63
CA ASN A 48 28.07 -0.07 9.22
C ASN A 48 27.21 1.00 8.53
N LEU A 49 27.77 2.20 8.31
CA LEU A 49 27.06 3.28 7.65
C LEU A 49 26.77 2.96 6.18
N LEU A 50 27.77 2.51 5.44
CA LEU A 50 27.65 2.22 4.00
C LEU A 50 26.67 1.08 3.75
N PHE A 51 26.80 -0.01 4.51
CA PHE A 51 25.95 -1.18 4.41
C PHE A 51 24.50 -0.82 4.74
N SER A 52 24.27 -0.15 5.87
CA SER A 52 22.93 0.29 6.25
C SER A 52 22.32 1.26 5.23
N ALA A 53 23.10 2.22 4.73
CA ALA A 53 22.63 3.18 3.72
C ALA A 53 22.22 2.49 2.41
N ALA A 54 22.90 1.41 2.01
CA ALA A 54 22.54 0.65 0.81
C ALA A 54 21.12 0.04 0.93
N TYR A 55 20.75 -0.50 2.10
CA TYR A 55 19.39 -1.00 2.35
C TYR A 55 18.33 0.10 2.35
N PHE A 56 18.67 1.33 2.75
CA PHE A 56 17.77 2.48 2.62
C PHE A 56 17.58 2.90 1.17
N VAL A 57 18.68 3.02 0.41
CA VAL A 57 18.67 3.68 -0.90
C VAL A 57 18.28 2.74 -2.04
N ILE A 58 18.84 1.53 -2.10
CA ILE A 58 18.67 0.65 -3.27
C ILE A 58 17.20 0.24 -3.47
N PRO A 59 16.47 -0.28 -2.46
CA PRO A 59 15.07 -0.66 -2.66
C PRO A 59 14.15 0.55 -2.85
N ALA A 60 14.46 1.70 -2.25
CA ALA A 60 13.72 2.94 -2.46
C ALA A 60 13.83 3.43 -3.92
N LEU A 61 15.03 3.44 -4.49
CA LEU A 61 15.24 3.80 -5.89
C LEU A 61 14.60 2.79 -6.83
N PHE A 62 14.75 1.50 -6.54
CA PHE A 62 14.17 0.43 -7.35
C PHE A 62 12.63 0.53 -7.40
N SER A 63 11.97 0.65 -6.24
CA SER A 63 10.52 0.77 -6.17
C SER A 63 10.00 2.05 -6.84
N SER A 64 10.71 3.17 -6.71
CA SER A 64 10.35 4.42 -7.39
C SER A 64 10.52 4.31 -8.91
N ALA A 65 11.60 3.69 -9.38
CA ALA A 65 11.85 3.49 -10.81
C ALA A 65 10.79 2.56 -11.43
N LEU A 66 10.41 1.49 -10.73
CA LEU A 66 9.30 0.62 -11.16
C LEU A 66 7.99 1.39 -11.25
N MET A 67 7.68 2.20 -10.24
CA MET A 67 6.45 3.00 -10.23
C MET A 67 6.43 4.02 -11.37
N PHE A 68 7.58 4.64 -11.65
CA PHE A 68 7.76 5.53 -12.79
C PHE A 68 7.57 4.79 -14.12
N TYR A 69 8.16 3.61 -14.30
CA TYR A 69 7.98 2.80 -15.50
C TYR A 69 6.51 2.43 -15.74
N ILE A 70 5.79 2.05 -14.69
CA ILE A 70 4.37 1.69 -14.76
C ILE A 70 3.49 2.90 -15.10
N GLN A 71 3.81 4.09 -14.55
CA GLN A 71 3.04 5.32 -14.76
C GLN A 71 3.45 6.12 -15.99
N SER A 72 4.60 5.82 -16.62
CA SER A 72 5.15 6.52 -17.79
C SER A 72 4.11 6.81 -18.91
N PRO A 73 3.19 5.89 -19.26
CA PRO A 73 2.14 6.17 -20.26
C PRO A 73 1.12 7.26 -19.86
N GLN A 74 1.01 7.59 -18.56
CA GLN A 74 0.02 8.52 -17.99
C GLN A 74 0.60 9.91 -17.66
N CYS A 75 1.90 10.14 -17.87
CA CYS A 75 2.64 11.35 -17.50
C CYS A 75 2.27 12.64 -18.28
N ASN A 76 1.20 12.65 -19.08
CA ASN A 76 0.96 13.68 -20.09
C ASN A 76 0.08 14.87 -19.66
N LYS A 77 -0.47 14.93 -18.43
CA LYS A 77 -1.41 16.02 -18.07
C LYS A 77 -1.20 16.72 -16.72
N LYS A 78 -0.47 16.14 -15.75
CA LYS A 78 -0.16 16.77 -14.45
C LYS A 78 1.20 16.32 -13.91
N ARG A 79 2.28 16.90 -14.44
CA ARG A 79 3.68 16.52 -14.16
C ARG A 79 4.01 16.45 -12.66
N LEU A 80 3.58 17.43 -11.87
CA LEU A 80 3.84 17.48 -10.41
C LEU A 80 3.11 16.39 -9.62
N LEU A 81 1.83 16.17 -9.92
CA LEU A 81 1.03 15.14 -9.24
C LEU A 81 1.52 13.74 -9.59
N SER A 82 1.93 13.54 -10.85
CA SER A 82 2.49 12.27 -11.34
C SER A 82 3.89 11.97 -10.79
N ILE A 83 4.72 12.98 -10.55
CA ILE A 83 6.02 12.80 -9.88
C ILE A 83 5.81 12.44 -8.41
N GLY A 84 4.87 13.11 -7.73
CA GLY A 84 4.54 12.82 -6.33
C GLY A 84 4.14 11.36 -6.12
N THR A 85 3.28 10.81 -6.96
CA THR A 85 2.84 9.41 -6.89
C THR A 85 3.96 8.39 -7.16
N CYS A 86 5.01 8.77 -7.87
CA CYS A 86 6.17 7.90 -8.11
C CYS A 86 7.12 7.82 -6.93
N ILE A 87 7.13 8.84 -6.05
CA ILE A 87 8.00 8.91 -4.87
C ILE A 87 7.38 8.20 -3.66
N VAL A 88 6.05 8.03 -3.65
CA VAL A 88 5.32 7.37 -2.54
C VAL A 88 5.93 6.01 -2.16
N PRO A 89 6.27 5.09 -3.08
CA PRO A 89 6.87 3.81 -2.71
C PRO A 89 8.22 3.94 -1.99
N ALA A 90 9.10 4.85 -2.43
CA ALA A 90 10.36 5.14 -1.73
C ALA A 90 10.12 5.72 -0.34
N ALA A 91 9.19 6.68 -0.22
CA ALA A 91 8.88 7.31 1.05
C ALA A 91 8.35 6.28 2.07
N VAL A 92 7.43 5.41 1.63
CA VAL A 92 6.91 4.30 2.45
C VAL A 92 8.04 3.35 2.84
N TRP A 93 8.89 2.93 1.90
CA TRP A 93 10.02 2.05 2.18
C TRP A 93 10.95 2.61 3.27
N ILE A 94 11.36 3.88 3.12
CA ILE A 94 12.23 4.54 4.09
C ILE A 94 11.55 4.60 5.46
N MET A 95 10.24 4.90 5.50
CA MET A 95 9.47 4.97 6.74
C MET A 95 9.41 3.62 7.46
N LEU A 96 9.22 2.52 6.73
CA LEU A 96 9.24 1.16 7.27
C LEU A 96 10.60 0.81 7.90
N LEU A 97 11.71 1.13 7.23
CA LEU A 97 13.04 0.92 7.81
C LEU A 97 13.28 1.74 9.08
N PHE A 98 12.71 2.95 9.17
CA PHE A 98 12.75 3.73 10.40
C PHE A 98 11.92 3.09 11.53
N PHE A 99 10.78 2.47 11.22
CA PHE A 99 9.96 1.71 12.17
C PHE A 99 10.61 0.41 12.67
N ASP A 100 11.31 -0.31 11.82
CA ASP A 100 12.11 -1.43 12.31
C ASP A 100 13.26 -0.92 13.20
N GLY A 101 14.01 0.06 12.69
CA GLY A 101 15.05 0.79 13.40
C GLY A 101 16.38 0.06 13.58
N GLN A 102 16.49 -1.21 13.17
CA GLN A 102 17.74 -1.98 13.25
C GLN A 102 18.79 -1.44 12.29
N TYR A 103 18.39 -1.06 11.07
CA TYR A 103 19.25 -0.43 10.07
C TYR A 103 19.82 0.91 10.58
N PHE A 104 18.99 1.74 11.20
CA PHE A 104 19.44 3.01 11.78
C PHE A 104 20.38 2.80 12.97
N ALA A 105 20.06 1.84 13.85
CA ALA A 105 20.92 1.47 14.97
C ALA A 105 22.28 0.94 14.48
N CYS A 106 22.31 0.11 13.45
CA CYS A 106 23.54 -0.35 12.79
C CYS A 106 24.32 0.84 12.22
N ALA A 107 23.69 1.72 11.44
CA ALA A 107 24.34 2.91 10.86
C ALA A 107 24.99 3.83 11.92
N LYS A 108 24.41 3.91 13.13
CA LYS A 108 24.94 4.71 14.25
C LYS A 108 25.92 3.96 15.15
N THR A 109 26.06 2.65 14.98
CA THR A 109 26.96 1.83 15.76
C THR A 109 28.40 2.08 15.33
N SER A 110 29.22 2.51 16.29
CA SER A 110 30.60 2.95 16.06
C SER A 110 31.64 2.01 16.66
N TRP A 111 31.26 0.80 17.06
CA TRP A 111 32.17 -0.19 17.65
C TRP A 111 32.18 -1.47 16.82
N GLU A 112 33.30 -2.17 16.90
CA GLU A 112 33.48 -3.49 16.30
C GLU A 112 32.86 -4.58 17.19
N GLY A 113 32.31 -5.63 16.58
CA GLY A 113 31.65 -6.69 17.34
C GLY A 113 31.16 -7.87 16.51
N PHE A 114 30.50 -8.80 17.18
CA PHE A 114 29.75 -9.88 16.56
C PHE A 114 28.26 -9.58 16.59
N THR A 115 27.56 -10.00 15.54
CA THR A 115 26.11 -9.94 15.47
C THR A 115 25.52 -11.05 16.31
N VAL A 116 24.73 -10.70 17.31
CA VAL A 116 24.09 -11.66 18.21
C VAL A 116 22.58 -11.48 18.20
N HIS A 117 21.84 -12.59 18.20
CA HIS A 117 20.39 -12.61 18.31
C HIS A 117 19.97 -12.55 19.78
N THR A 118 18.93 -11.78 20.09
CA THR A 118 18.36 -11.69 21.43
C THR A 118 16.85 -11.91 21.40
N ASP A 119 16.36 -12.70 22.35
CA ASP A 119 14.94 -13.07 22.48
C ASP A 119 14.17 -12.14 23.44
N ILE A 120 14.80 -11.07 23.92
CA ILE A 120 14.36 -10.34 25.11
C ILE A 120 13.09 -9.49 24.85
N SER A 121 12.80 -9.09 23.60
CA SER A 121 11.59 -8.27 23.33
C SER A 121 11.03 -8.30 21.89
N ALA A 122 11.75 -8.91 20.96
CA ALA A 122 11.39 -9.20 19.56
C ALA A 122 12.67 -9.81 19.00
N SER A 123 12.64 -10.91 18.25
CA SER A 123 13.84 -11.50 17.61
C SER A 123 14.67 -10.40 16.93
N THR A 124 15.70 -9.92 17.62
CA THR A 124 16.42 -8.70 17.25
C THR A 124 17.90 -8.97 17.33
N THR A 125 18.61 -8.61 16.26
CA THR A 125 20.06 -8.63 16.22
C THR A 125 20.65 -7.34 16.78
N TRP A 126 21.78 -7.45 17.48
CA TRP A 126 22.58 -6.29 17.87
C TRP A 126 24.08 -6.60 17.80
N CYS A 127 24.91 -5.55 17.75
CA CYS A 127 26.36 -5.68 17.69
C CYS A 127 26.97 -5.78 19.09
N GLN A 128 27.31 -7.00 19.50
CA GLN A 128 28.02 -7.25 20.74
C GLN A 128 29.53 -7.01 20.56
N PRO A 129 30.16 -6.13 21.35
CA PRO A 129 31.58 -5.83 21.22
C PRO A 129 32.46 -7.07 21.49
N PHE A 130 33.59 -7.17 20.76
CA PHE A 130 34.53 -8.30 20.87
C PHE A 130 35.14 -8.46 22.27
N ILE A 131 35.58 -7.34 22.84
CA ILE A 131 36.11 -7.30 24.19
C ILE A 131 34.92 -7.04 25.10
N LYS A 132 34.62 -7.95 26.03
CA LYS A 132 33.64 -7.70 27.11
C LYS A 132 34.16 -6.53 27.94
N PRO A 133 33.66 -5.31 27.75
CA PRO A 133 34.02 -4.21 28.63
C PRO A 133 33.18 -4.35 29.90
N ASP A 134 33.58 -3.71 31.00
CA ASP A 134 32.70 -3.57 32.18
C ASP A 134 31.32 -2.95 31.80
N ASN A 135 31.27 -2.28 30.64
CA ASN A 135 30.14 -1.50 30.14
C ASN A 135 29.35 -2.18 29.00
N ILE A 136 29.32 -3.52 28.90
CA ILE A 136 28.53 -4.21 27.87
C ILE A 136 27.05 -3.76 27.88
N THR A 137 26.48 -3.58 29.07
CA THR A 137 25.11 -3.09 29.29
C THR A 137 24.93 -1.67 28.75
N GLU A 138 25.93 -0.80 28.86
CA GLU A 138 25.88 0.57 28.34
C GLU A 138 25.78 0.57 26.81
N LYS A 139 26.60 -0.26 26.13
CA LYS A 139 26.58 -0.40 24.67
C LYS A 139 25.25 -0.96 24.18
N GLN A 140 24.72 -1.97 24.88
CA GLN A 140 23.42 -2.55 24.59
C GLN A 140 22.30 -1.48 24.73
N ILE A 141 22.27 -0.73 25.84
CA ILE A 141 21.31 0.37 26.04
C ILE A 141 21.45 1.42 24.94
N LYS A 142 22.68 1.76 24.53
CA LYS A 142 22.93 2.74 23.47
C LYS A 142 22.41 2.26 22.12
N PHE A 143 22.58 0.98 21.79
CA PHE A 143 22.03 0.38 20.57
C PHE A 143 20.50 0.46 20.55
N PHE A 144 19.84 0.01 21.62
CA PHE A 144 18.39 0.11 21.74
C PHE A 144 17.88 1.56 21.76
N ARG A 145 18.65 2.51 22.30
CA ARG A 145 18.33 3.93 22.22
C ARG A 145 18.33 4.43 20.77
N PHE A 146 19.31 4.04 19.95
CA PHE A 146 19.31 4.39 18.53
C PHE A 146 18.11 3.80 17.81
N ARG A 147 17.77 2.55 18.10
CA ARG A 147 16.57 1.90 17.56
C ARG A 147 15.29 2.67 17.95
N ASN A 148 15.09 2.94 19.23
CA ASN A 148 13.91 3.67 19.71
C ASN A 148 13.84 5.08 19.12
N THR A 149 14.99 5.75 18.95
CA THR A 149 15.05 7.06 18.28
C THR A 149 14.57 6.95 16.83
N SER A 150 15.00 5.92 16.10
CA SER A 150 14.55 5.64 14.74
C SER A 150 13.03 5.45 14.68
N GLN A 151 12.47 4.67 15.61
CA GLN A 151 11.03 4.40 15.66
C GLN A 151 10.21 5.67 15.92
N ILE A 152 10.68 6.53 16.83
CA ILE A 152 10.05 7.83 17.07
C ILE A 152 10.09 8.68 15.80
N VAL A 153 11.23 8.73 15.10
CA VAL A 153 11.35 9.44 13.82
C VAL A 153 10.36 8.88 12.78
N GLY A 154 10.25 7.56 12.66
CA GLY A 154 9.25 6.89 11.83
C GLY A 154 7.81 7.31 12.15
N LEU A 155 7.46 7.35 13.45
CA LEU A 155 6.11 7.72 13.90
C LEU A 155 5.80 9.19 13.61
N VAL A 156 6.78 10.07 13.80
CA VAL A 156 6.65 11.49 13.45
C VAL A 156 6.46 11.67 11.94
N MET A 157 7.21 10.95 11.10
CA MET A 157 7.03 10.99 9.64
C MET A 157 5.64 10.50 9.21
N LEU A 158 5.12 9.44 9.85
CA LEU A 158 3.76 8.97 9.61
C LEU A 158 2.71 10.01 10.03
N GLY A 159 2.86 10.61 11.20
CA GLY A 159 1.97 11.66 11.68
C GLY A 159 1.92 12.85 10.72
N LEU A 160 3.08 13.35 10.29
CA LEU A 160 3.19 14.49 9.39
C LEU A 160 2.65 14.21 7.99
N SER A 161 2.75 12.98 7.49
CA SER A 161 2.22 12.61 6.17
C SER A 161 0.72 12.32 6.19
N SER A 162 0.19 11.74 7.27
CA SER A 162 -1.23 11.39 7.41
C SER A 162 -2.14 12.59 7.69
N LEU A 163 -1.69 13.56 8.51
CA LEU A 163 -2.47 14.76 8.86
C LEU A 163 -2.98 15.55 7.63
N PRO A 164 -2.14 15.92 6.65
CA PRO A 164 -2.59 16.61 5.44
C PRO A 164 -3.57 15.77 4.60
N LEU A 165 -3.36 14.46 4.52
CA LEU A 165 -4.24 13.55 3.77
C LEU A 165 -5.63 13.50 4.41
N ILE A 166 -5.69 13.42 5.74
CA ILE A 166 -6.95 13.44 6.49
C ILE A 166 -7.64 14.80 6.32
N LEU A 167 -6.93 15.91 6.51
CA LEU A 167 -7.49 17.26 6.35
C LEU A 167 -7.99 17.51 4.92
N PHE A 168 -7.26 17.05 3.91
CA PHE A 168 -7.67 17.14 2.51
C PHE A 168 -8.91 16.27 2.25
N GLY A 169 -8.92 15.04 2.76
CA GLY A 169 -10.07 14.13 2.69
C GLY A 169 -11.32 14.75 3.31
N CYS A 170 -11.23 15.24 4.55
CA CYS A 170 -12.35 15.92 5.23
C CYS A 170 -12.87 17.12 4.43
N LYS A 171 -11.99 17.96 3.88
CA LYS A 171 -12.38 19.10 3.05
C LYS A 171 -13.06 18.67 1.75
N MET A 172 -12.62 17.59 1.11
CA MET A 172 -13.28 17.04 -0.07
C MET A 172 -14.66 16.46 0.25
N CYS A 173 -14.79 15.70 1.34
CA CYS A 173 -16.07 15.15 1.79
C CYS A 173 -17.08 16.26 2.09
N HIS A 174 -16.66 17.33 2.78
CA HIS A 174 -17.53 18.48 3.04
C HIS A 174 -17.97 19.22 1.77
N ARG A 175 -17.12 19.30 0.74
CA ARG A 175 -17.51 19.90 -0.55
C ARG A 175 -18.56 19.07 -1.29
N GLN A 176 -18.46 17.74 -1.25
CA GLN A 176 -19.44 16.86 -1.88
C GLN A 176 -20.79 16.92 -1.16
N ALA A 177 -20.80 16.95 0.18
CA ALA A 177 -22.01 17.07 0.98
C ALA A 177 -22.77 18.41 0.81
N GLY A 178 -22.12 19.46 0.28
CA GLY A 178 -22.75 20.76 0.03
C GLY A 178 -23.30 20.95 -1.39
N THR A 179 -23.22 19.94 -2.27
CA THR A 179 -23.66 20.03 -3.68
C THR A 179 -24.89 19.17 -3.98
N GLU A 180 -25.41 18.39 -3.02
CA GLU A 180 -26.69 17.69 -3.17
C GLU A 180 -27.82 18.54 -2.57
N GLU A 181 -28.42 19.39 -3.40
CA GLU A 181 -29.75 19.96 -3.15
C GLU A 181 -30.77 18.84 -3.44
N PRO A 182 -31.72 18.54 -2.54
CA PRO A 182 -32.67 17.45 -2.73
C PRO A 182 -33.60 17.78 -3.90
N GLU A 183 -33.53 16.98 -4.96
CA GLU A 183 -34.52 16.95 -6.02
C GLU A 183 -35.89 16.72 -5.39
N ALA A 184 -36.73 17.76 -5.40
CA ALA A 184 -38.08 17.72 -4.88
C ALA A 184 -38.85 16.61 -5.61
N GLU A 185 -39.15 15.55 -4.86
CA GLU A 185 -40.07 14.49 -5.21
C GLU A 185 -41.42 15.11 -5.58
N GLN A 186 -41.69 15.28 -6.88
CA GLN A 186 -43.04 15.54 -7.36
C GLN A 186 -43.82 14.23 -7.28
N VAL A 187 -44.41 13.97 -6.11
CA VAL A 187 -45.48 12.97 -5.96
C VAL A 187 -46.76 13.57 -6.55
N GLU A 188 -47.01 13.29 -7.83
CA GLU A 188 -48.33 13.46 -8.43
C GLU A 188 -49.26 12.38 -7.86
N MET A 189 -50.25 12.81 -7.06
CA MET A 189 -51.26 11.92 -6.49
C MET A 189 -52.15 11.34 -7.58
N VAL A 190 -52.11 10.02 -7.78
CA VAL A 190 -53.09 9.30 -8.59
C VAL A 190 -54.28 8.90 -7.71
N ASP A 191 -55.44 9.48 -8.01
CA ASP A 191 -56.75 9.21 -7.39
C ASP A 191 -57.30 7.83 -7.83
N PRO A 192 -57.62 6.90 -6.90
CA PRO A 192 -58.15 5.59 -7.25
C PRO A 192 -59.69 5.62 -7.39
N SER A 193 -60.22 6.18 -8.48
CA SER A 193 -61.60 5.91 -8.91
C SER A 193 -61.90 6.35 -10.35
N GLN A 194 -61.86 5.40 -11.29
CA GLN A 194 -62.76 5.26 -12.47
C GLN A 194 -62.19 4.16 -13.40
N ARG A 195 -62.75 2.95 -13.47
CA ARG A 195 -63.94 2.49 -14.24
C ARG A 195 -63.62 2.00 -15.67
N SER A 196 -63.49 0.66 -15.81
CA SER A 196 -63.99 -0.26 -16.87
C SER A 196 -64.01 0.11 -18.37
N THR A 197 -63.40 -0.74 -19.24
CA THR A 197 -64.05 -1.58 -20.31
C THR A 197 -63.02 -2.38 -21.17
N PRO A 198 -63.42 -3.46 -21.90
CA PRO A 198 -62.55 -4.56 -22.39
C PRO A 198 -62.05 -4.42 -23.86
N PRO A 199 -61.09 -5.26 -24.32
CA PRO A 199 -60.56 -5.21 -25.69
C PRO A 199 -61.36 -6.07 -26.69
N PRO A 200 -61.33 -5.77 -28.01
CA PRO A 200 -62.05 -6.53 -29.02
C PRO A 200 -61.24 -7.69 -29.61
N GLU A 201 -61.93 -8.80 -29.87
CA GLU A 201 -61.52 -9.90 -30.75
C GLU A 201 -61.50 -9.49 -32.23
N ARG A 202 -60.55 -10.04 -33.02
CA ARG A 202 -60.86 -10.61 -34.35
C ARG A 202 -59.83 -11.64 -34.81
N SER A 203 -60.32 -12.87 -34.95
CA SER A 203 -59.66 -14.08 -35.47
C SER A 203 -59.70 -14.18 -36.99
N SER A 204 -58.75 -14.96 -37.55
CA SER A 204 -58.87 -15.93 -38.68
C SER A 204 -57.47 -16.16 -39.29
N LEU A 205 -57.01 -17.31 -39.77
CA LEU A 205 -57.36 -18.75 -39.82
C LEU A 205 -56.14 -19.38 -40.60
N ILE A 206 -55.49 -20.46 -40.14
CA ILE A 206 -55.33 -21.80 -40.80
C ILE A 206 -54.58 -21.76 -42.16
N GLU A 207 -53.46 -22.46 -42.43
CA GLU A 207 -53.20 -23.91 -42.64
C GLU A 207 -51.65 -24.05 -42.76
N ASP A 208 -50.94 -24.91 -42.02
CA ASP A 208 -50.59 -26.32 -42.25
C ASP A 208 -49.33 -26.63 -43.12
N GLU A 209 -48.61 -27.66 -42.65
CA GLU A 209 -47.64 -28.57 -43.30
C GLU A 209 -46.09 -28.36 -43.31
N ILE A 210 -45.45 -29.23 -42.49
CA ILE A 210 -44.43 -30.28 -42.79
C ILE A 210 -42.97 -29.93 -43.18
N GLY A 211 -42.06 -30.56 -42.40
CA GLY A 211 -40.75 -31.10 -42.81
C GLY A 211 -39.55 -30.22 -42.41
N GLY A 212 -38.46 -30.68 -41.82
CA GLY A 212 -37.92 -32.00 -41.47
C GLY A 212 -36.43 -31.82 -41.10
N ALA A 213 -35.96 -32.65 -40.16
CA ALA A 213 -34.60 -33.20 -39.96
C ALA A 213 -33.31 -32.34 -40.11
N SER A 214 -32.40 -32.53 -39.11
CA SER A 214 -30.92 -32.49 -39.14
C SER A 214 -30.23 -31.18 -39.62
N GLU A 215 -29.04 -30.75 -39.19
CA GLU A 215 -27.84 -31.45 -38.75
C GLU A 215 -26.88 -30.47 -38.03
N GLN A 216 -25.83 -31.03 -37.44
CA GLN A 216 -24.70 -30.47 -36.68
C GLN A 216 -23.95 -29.30 -37.35
N LEU A 217 -23.40 -28.34 -36.57
CA LEU A 217 -22.02 -28.34 -36.04
C LEU A 217 -21.78 -27.14 -35.09
#